data_AF-A0A9D8WT40-F1
#
_entry.id   AF-A0A9D8WT40-F1
#
_cell.length_a   1.000
_cell.length_b   1.000
_cell.length_c   1.000
_cell.angle_alpha   90.00
_cell.angle_beta   90.00
_cell.angle_gamma   90.00
#
_symmetry.space_group_name_H-M   'P 1'
#
loop_
_entity.id
_entity.type
_entity.pdbx_description
1 polymer ?
#
loop_
_entity_poly.entity_id
_entity_poly.type
_entity_poly.pdbx_seq_one_letter_code
_entity_poly.pdbx_strand_id
1 'polypeptide(L)'
;METKKESASVAQFENVIGNASPMPLYNNKKEKSSYDYFSELGRELADSLSSGKSPLLPGKDGFIDIQPAFNVKNNDKLEGMFQIMLLTKAAELNAPSNAFVTFDTVKKAQEAGIDCKVAKGSKGIVLPAVDESDWSKITFKNTWFNLSQIENADKLVEYCNSEMTKQYEKDVAFIREKHPNSDYAEKKNPASRDMSKNNVKAMPLNEKTEQPFQYLAQVLNALHSNRKLHVSPQQAEQFKNKALAMLDAEIEPGKKDVLAIKKLTNSAQALYKKNLKHLEEISAGQKKTAPEIKKASPKIEKKPPVREYGREM
;
A
#
# COMPACT_ATOMS: atom_id res chain seq x y z
N MET A 1 34.09 -60.87 47.52
CA MET A 1 34.60 -59.77 46.69
C MET A 1 33.40 -59.06 46.10
N GLU A 2 33.07 -57.89 46.66
CA GLU A 2 31.93 -57.09 46.24
C GLU A 2 32.17 -56.48 44.85
N THR A 3 31.18 -56.63 43.99
CA THR A 3 31.11 -56.05 42.64
C THR A 3 30.95 -54.53 42.71
N LYS A 4 31.95 -53.77 42.24
CA LYS A 4 31.74 -52.38 41.84
C LYS A 4 31.00 -52.37 40.50
N LYS A 5 29.69 -52.12 40.52
CA LYS A 5 28.95 -51.66 39.34
C LYS A 5 29.31 -50.18 39.12
N GLU A 6 30.07 -49.91 38.07
CA GLU A 6 30.25 -48.54 37.60
C GLU A 6 28.89 -48.01 37.12
N SER A 7 28.43 -46.92 37.75
CA SER A 7 27.26 -46.19 37.29
C SER A 7 27.65 -45.41 36.04
N ALA A 8 27.09 -45.78 34.89
CA ALA A 8 27.17 -44.96 33.68
C ALA A 8 26.53 -43.59 33.95
N SER A 9 27.22 -42.50 33.59
CA SER A 9 26.70 -41.15 33.79
C SER A 9 25.60 -40.84 32.78
N VAL A 10 24.65 -39.96 33.15
CA VAL A 10 23.55 -39.52 32.26
C VAL A 10 24.08 -38.97 30.92
N ALA A 11 25.27 -38.34 30.94
CA ALA A 11 25.94 -37.85 29.74
C ALA A 11 26.37 -38.95 28.75
N GLN A 12 26.60 -40.18 29.22
CA GLN A 12 26.88 -41.33 28.35
C GLN A 12 25.60 -41.86 27.68
N PHE A 13 24.42 -41.65 28.28
CA PHE A 13 23.13 -42.01 27.66
C PHE A 13 22.68 -40.98 26.63
N GLU A 14 22.88 -39.68 26.87
CA GLU A 14 22.48 -38.63 25.92
C GLU A 14 23.24 -38.72 24.58
N ASN A 15 24.53 -39.06 24.62
CA ASN A 15 25.33 -39.27 23.41
C ASN A 15 24.93 -40.52 22.60
N VAL A 16 24.36 -41.54 23.24
CA VAL A 16 23.91 -42.76 22.56
C VAL A 16 22.50 -42.58 21.97
N ILE A 17 21.63 -41.80 22.64
CA ILE A 17 20.29 -41.49 22.13
C ILE A 17 20.34 -40.53 20.94
N GLY A 18 21.31 -39.60 20.92
CA GLY A 18 21.51 -38.67 19.80
C GLY A 18 21.96 -39.34 18.48
N ASN A 19 22.66 -40.48 18.55
CA ASN A 19 23.25 -41.15 17.39
C ASN A 19 22.47 -42.39 16.91
N ALA A 20 21.48 -42.87 17.66
CA ALA A 20 20.74 -44.10 17.35
C ALA A 20 19.28 -43.89 16.92
N SER A 21 18.81 -42.65 16.81
CA SER A 21 17.43 -42.36 16.39
C SER A 21 17.38 -41.80 14.96
N PRO A 22 16.74 -42.49 13.99
CA PRO A 22 16.61 -42.01 12.61
C PRO A 22 15.51 -40.95 12.43
N MET A 23 14.98 -40.40 13.52
CA MET A 23 14.03 -39.28 13.47
C MET A 23 14.66 -38.01 14.04
N PRO A 24 14.82 -36.94 13.24
CA PRO A 24 15.27 -35.67 13.75
C PRO A 24 14.17 -35.07 14.63
N LEU A 25 14.26 -35.30 15.93
CA LEU A 25 13.42 -34.70 16.96
C LEU A 25 13.78 -33.24 17.24
N TYR A 26 14.21 -32.48 16.22
CA TYR A 26 14.24 -31.03 16.24
C TYR A 26 14.12 -30.56 14.78
N ASN A 27 12.89 -30.41 14.31
CA ASN A 27 12.61 -29.58 13.14
C ASN A 27 12.87 -28.12 13.55
N ASN A 28 14.15 -27.73 13.65
CA ASN A 28 14.58 -26.34 13.63
C ASN A 28 14.24 -25.81 12.24
N LYS A 29 12.97 -25.47 12.00
CA LYS A 29 12.60 -24.60 10.88
C LYS A 29 13.37 -23.31 11.12
N LYS A 30 14.48 -23.15 10.42
CA LYS A 30 15.26 -21.92 10.39
C LYS A 30 14.27 -20.78 10.16
N GLU A 31 14.09 -19.93 11.16
CA GLU A 31 13.19 -18.79 11.01
C GLU A 31 13.70 -17.95 9.84
N LYS A 32 12.79 -17.63 8.90
CA LYS A 32 13.12 -16.78 7.76
C LYS A 32 13.62 -15.43 8.28
N SER A 33 14.79 -15.03 7.80
CA SER A 33 15.32 -13.69 7.98
C SER A 33 14.52 -12.67 7.16
N SER A 34 14.69 -11.39 7.47
CA SER A 34 14.17 -10.29 6.64
C SER A 34 14.59 -10.38 5.17
N TYR A 35 15.84 -10.78 4.92
CA TYR A 35 16.38 -10.95 3.57
C TYR A 35 15.64 -12.04 2.79
N ASP A 36 15.24 -13.12 3.45
CA ASP A 36 14.46 -14.18 2.80
C ASP A 36 13.11 -13.65 2.33
N TYR A 37 12.43 -12.82 3.13
CA TYR A 37 11.18 -12.18 2.72
C TYR A 37 11.38 -11.21 1.56
N PHE A 38 12.40 -10.36 1.59
CA PHE A 38 12.65 -9.42 0.47
C PHE A 38 13.02 -10.16 -0.81
N SER A 39 13.80 -11.25 -0.72
CA SER A 39 14.08 -12.10 -1.87
C SER A 39 12.81 -12.72 -2.44
N GLU A 40 11.90 -13.21 -1.58
CA GLU A 40 10.61 -13.74 -2.01
C GLU A 40 9.73 -12.67 -2.68
N LEU A 41 9.64 -11.48 -2.11
CA LEU A 41 8.87 -10.36 -2.69
C LEU A 41 9.46 -9.91 -4.03
N GLY A 42 10.79 -9.87 -4.16
CA GLY A 42 11.47 -9.55 -5.41
C GLY A 42 11.16 -10.56 -6.51
N ARG A 43 11.18 -11.86 -6.18
CA ARG A 43 10.77 -12.93 -7.09
C ARG A 43 9.29 -12.83 -7.48
N GLU A 44 8.39 -12.61 -6.52
CA GLU A 44 6.96 -12.45 -6.82
C GLU A 44 6.70 -11.31 -7.82
N LEU A 45 7.39 -10.17 -7.65
CA LEU A 45 7.31 -9.06 -8.60
C LEU A 45 7.90 -9.44 -9.96
N ALA A 46 9.07 -10.09 -9.99
CA ALA A 46 9.72 -10.53 -11.21
C ALA A 46 8.87 -11.53 -12.01
N ASP A 47 8.24 -12.49 -11.34
CA ASP A 47 7.33 -13.46 -11.94
C ASP A 47 6.09 -12.77 -12.53
N SER A 48 5.54 -11.80 -11.80
CA SER A 48 4.40 -10.99 -12.26
C SER A 48 4.74 -10.16 -13.51
N LEU A 49 5.92 -9.54 -13.55
CA LEU A 49 6.41 -8.78 -14.70
C LEU A 49 6.67 -9.69 -15.90
N SER A 50 7.35 -10.81 -15.68
CA SER A 50 7.73 -11.76 -16.73
C SER A 50 6.52 -12.39 -17.39
N SER A 51 5.50 -12.75 -16.60
CA SER A 51 4.23 -13.31 -17.10
C SER A 51 3.31 -12.30 -17.78
N GLY A 52 3.64 -11.00 -17.73
CA GLY A 52 2.80 -9.93 -18.28
C GLY A 52 1.51 -9.68 -17.48
N LYS A 53 1.36 -10.29 -16.30
CA LYS A 53 0.20 -10.12 -15.41
C LYS A 53 0.36 -8.97 -14.43
N SER A 54 1.52 -8.33 -14.40
CA SER A 54 1.79 -7.25 -13.46
C SER A 54 0.81 -6.09 -13.67
N PRO A 55 0.14 -5.61 -12.60
CA PRO A 55 -0.74 -4.45 -12.67
C PRO A 55 0.04 -3.14 -12.89
N LEU A 56 1.37 -3.22 -12.93
CA LEU A 56 2.28 -2.11 -13.20
C LEU A 56 2.60 -1.99 -14.70
N LEU A 57 2.10 -2.90 -15.52
CA LEU A 57 2.19 -2.84 -16.98
C LEU A 57 0.85 -2.34 -17.54
N PRO A 58 0.86 -1.58 -18.67
CA PRO A 58 -0.37 -1.10 -19.27
C PRO A 58 -1.22 -2.25 -19.81
N GLY A 59 -2.53 -2.08 -19.75
CA GLY A 59 -3.48 -2.93 -20.45
C GLY A 59 -3.40 -2.80 -21.97
N LYS A 60 -4.27 -3.50 -22.68
CA LYS A 60 -4.34 -3.45 -24.16
C LYS A 60 -4.65 -2.06 -24.71
N ASP A 61 -5.28 -1.21 -23.90
CA ASP A 61 -5.61 0.17 -24.21
C ASP A 61 -4.44 1.14 -23.98
N GLY A 62 -3.28 0.65 -23.54
CA GLY A 62 -2.10 1.48 -23.25
C GLY A 62 -2.16 2.20 -21.90
N PHE A 63 -3.14 1.87 -21.04
CA PHE A 63 -3.29 2.50 -19.74
C PHE A 63 -2.99 1.55 -18.59
N ILE A 64 -2.34 2.09 -17.57
CA ILE A 64 -2.35 1.54 -16.22
C ILE A 64 -3.51 2.22 -15.49
N ASP A 65 -4.62 1.51 -15.40
CA ASP A 65 -5.83 1.94 -14.71
C ASP A 65 -6.07 1.03 -13.50
N ILE A 66 -5.50 1.43 -12.37
CA ILE A 66 -5.51 0.65 -11.14
C ILE A 66 -6.08 1.48 -10.00
N GLN A 67 -6.86 0.82 -9.15
CA GLN A 67 -7.32 1.37 -7.88
C GLN A 67 -6.28 1.11 -6.79
N PRO A 68 -6.18 1.96 -5.75
CA PRO A 68 -5.24 1.74 -4.66
C PRO A 68 -5.52 0.44 -3.92
N ALA A 69 -4.46 -0.15 -3.35
CA ALA A 69 -4.61 -1.23 -2.40
C ALA A 69 -4.85 -0.58 -1.05
N PHE A 70 -5.83 -1.06 -0.31
CA PHE A 70 -6.23 -0.41 0.94
C PHE A 70 -6.52 -1.44 2.02
N ASN A 71 -6.32 -1.00 3.26
CA ASN A 71 -6.62 -1.80 4.43
C ASN A 71 -8.08 -1.59 4.84
N VAL A 72 -8.88 -2.65 4.84
CA VAL A 72 -10.31 -2.60 5.19
C VAL A 72 -10.53 -2.14 6.64
N LYS A 73 -9.57 -2.41 7.54
CA LYS A 73 -9.68 -2.06 8.96
C LYS A 73 -9.85 -0.56 9.20
N ASN A 74 -9.17 0.28 8.42
CA ASN A 74 -9.13 1.74 8.59
C ASN A 74 -9.47 2.52 7.32
N ASN A 75 -9.73 1.81 6.21
CA ASN A 75 -9.98 2.39 4.90
C ASN A 75 -8.92 3.41 4.48
N ASP A 76 -7.65 3.06 4.70
CA ASP A 76 -6.49 3.84 4.28
C ASP A 76 -5.75 3.16 3.14
N LYS A 77 -5.33 3.97 2.16
CA LYS A 77 -4.47 3.55 1.07
C LYS A 77 -3.12 3.12 1.62
N LEU A 78 -2.57 2.04 1.07
CA LEU A 78 -1.22 1.63 1.39
C LEU A 78 -0.22 2.38 0.48
N GLU A 79 1.04 2.42 0.90
CA GLU A 79 2.07 3.19 0.20
C GLU A 79 3.31 2.35 -0.13
N GLY A 80 4.10 2.86 -1.07
CA GLY A 80 5.43 2.34 -1.38
C GLY A 80 5.43 0.86 -1.75
N MET A 81 6.31 0.09 -1.12
CA MET A 81 6.43 -1.35 -1.35
C MET A 81 5.13 -2.10 -1.06
N PHE A 82 4.40 -1.72 0.01
CA PHE A 82 3.15 -2.42 0.39
C PHE A 82 2.10 -2.27 -0.71
N GLN A 83 1.95 -1.05 -1.25
CA GLN A 83 1.05 -0.77 -2.36
C GLN A 83 1.39 -1.62 -3.59
N ILE A 84 2.68 -1.68 -3.97
CA ILE A 84 3.15 -2.43 -5.15
C ILE A 84 2.93 -3.94 -4.98
N MET A 85 3.30 -4.48 -3.82
CA MET A 85 3.25 -5.92 -3.57
C MET A 85 1.80 -6.41 -3.43
N LEU A 86 0.93 -5.62 -2.80
CA LEU A 86 -0.48 -6.00 -2.67
C LEU A 86 -1.24 -5.91 -3.99
N LEU A 87 -0.96 -4.92 -4.82
CA LEU A 87 -1.52 -4.90 -6.18
C LEU A 87 -1.04 -6.10 -6.99
N THR A 88 0.26 -6.40 -6.94
CA THR A 88 0.83 -7.61 -7.56
C THR A 88 0.09 -8.86 -7.10
N LYS A 89 -0.18 -8.97 -5.79
CA LYS A 89 -0.94 -10.10 -5.23
C LYS A 89 -2.40 -10.14 -5.68
N ALA A 90 -3.09 -8.99 -5.73
CA ALA A 90 -4.46 -8.93 -6.23
C ALA A 90 -4.55 -9.39 -7.69
N ALA A 91 -3.61 -8.97 -8.53
CA ALA A 91 -3.53 -9.38 -9.93
C ALA A 91 -3.21 -10.88 -10.09
N GLU A 92 -2.30 -11.42 -9.29
CA GLU A 92 -2.01 -12.87 -9.25
C GLU A 92 -3.27 -13.69 -8.95
N LEU A 93 -4.09 -13.21 -8.01
CA LEU A 93 -5.33 -13.86 -7.60
C LEU A 93 -6.52 -13.61 -8.54
N ASN A 94 -6.38 -12.74 -9.55
CA ASN A 94 -7.50 -12.17 -10.32
C ASN A 94 -8.62 -11.66 -9.39
N ALA A 95 -8.24 -10.99 -8.31
CA ALA A 95 -9.17 -10.56 -7.28
C ALA A 95 -10.12 -9.47 -7.83
N PRO A 96 -11.41 -9.49 -7.43
CA PRO A 96 -12.38 -8.49 -7.85
C PRO A 96 -12.20 -7.13 -7.14
N SER A 97 -11.35 -7.07 -6.10
CA SER A 97 -11.08 -5.84 -5.35
C SER A 97 -9.63 -5.76 -4.89
N ASN A 98 -9.14 -4.54 -4.67
CA ASN A 98 -7.83 -4.26 -4.08
C ASN A 98 -7.92 -4.06 -2.55
N ALA A 99 -8.91 -4.69 -1.93
CA ALA A 99 -9.16 -4.61 -0.49
C ALA A 99 -8.40 -5.71 0.25
N PHE A 100 -7.65 -5.33 1.27
CA PHE A 100 -6.82 -6.26 2.03
C PHE A 100 -7.08 -6.15 3.54
N VAL A 101 -6.88 -7.27 4.23
CA VAL A 101 -6.96 -7.41 5.69
C VAL A 101 -5.76 -8.17 6.21
N THR A 102 -5.36 -7.85 7.45
CA THR A 102 -4.35 -8.63 8.14
C THR A 102 -4.98 -9.81 8.87
N PHE A 103 -4.19 -10.85 9.13
CA PHE A 103 -4.64 -11.98 9.96
C PHE A 103 -5.15 -11.54 11.35
N ASP A 104 -4.48 -10.56 11.97
CA ASP A 104 -4.89 -9.96 13.25
C ASP A 104 -6.29 -9.34 13.17
N THR A 105 -6.63 -8.69 12.06
CA THR A 105 -7.96 -8.08 11.86
C THR A 105 -9.06 -9.15 11.80
N VAL A 106 -8.81 -10.24 11.06
CA VAL A 106 -9.74 -11.38 10.99
C VAL A 106 -9.93 -12.01 12.37
N LYS A 107 -8.82 -12.23 13.11
CA LYS A 107 -8.87 -12.81 14.46
C LYS A 107 -9.67 -11.95 15.44
N LYS A 108 -9.48 -10.63 15.42
CA LYS A 108 -10.24 -9.70 16.28
C LYS A 108 -11.73 -9.69 15.95
N ALA A 109 -12.10 -9.79 14.68
CA ALA A 109 -13.49 -9.92 14.28
C ALA A 109 -14.10 -11.24 14.79
N GLN A 110 -13.37 -12.35 14.71
CA GLN A 110 -13.80 -13.64 15.26
C GLN A 110 -13.98 -13.59 16.78
N GLU A 111 -13.05 -12.98 17.50
CA GLU A 111 -13.14 -12.77 18.95
C GLU A 111 -14.35 -11.89 19.33
N ALA A 112 -14.76 -10.98 18.45
CA ALA A 112 -15.97 -10.17 18.58
C ALA A 112 -17.26 -10.92 18.16
N GLY A 113 -17.19 -12.21 17.83
CA GLY A 113 -18.35 -13.03 17.45
C GLY A 113 -18.74 -12.92 15.97
N ILE A 114 -17.92 -12.28 15.12
CA ILE A 114 -18.19 -12.19 13.69
C ILE A 114 -17.77 -13.49 13.01
N ASP A 115 -18.75 -14.14 12.37
CA ASP A 115 -18.54 -15.35 11.58
C ASP A 115 -17.80 -15.01 10.25
N CYS A 116 -16.48 -14.93 10.33
CA CYS A 116 -15.57 -14.75 9.21
C CYS A 116 -14.29 -15.56 9.43
N LYS A 117 -13.62 -16.01 8.37
CA LYS A 117 -12.33 -16.69 8.47
C LYS A 117 -11.55 -16.64 7.15
N VAL A 118 -10.24 -16.81 7.22
CA VAL A 118 -9.43 -17.02 6.02
C VAL A 118 -9.78 -18.38 5.40
N ALA A 119 -10.11 -18.40 4.12
CA ALA A 119 -10.48 -19.62 3.41
C ALA A 119 -9.32 -20.63 3.42
N LYS A 120 -9.63 -21.92 3.62
CA LYS A 120 -8.62 -22.97 3.72
C LYS A 120 -7.74 -23.03 2.47
N GLY A 121 -6.43 -23.07 2.66
CA GLY A 121 -5.45 -23.11 1.57
C GLY A 121 -5.07 -21.73 1.00
N SER A 122 -5.70 -20.65 1.48
CA SER A 122 -5.32 -19.30 1.09
C SER A 122 -3.89 -18.97 1.50
N LYS A 123 -3.15 -18.37 0.57
CA LYS A 123 -1.80 -17.87 0.79
C LYS A 123 -1.84 -16.34 0.74
N GLY A 124 -1.68 -15.71 1.89
CA GLY A 124 -1.48 -14.28 1.99
C GLY A 124 -0.06 -13.88 1.60
N ILE A 125 0.17 -12.58 1.48
CA ILE A 125 1.50 -12.02 1.26
C ILE A 125 2.08 -11.52 2.58
N VAL A 126 3.33 -11.90 2.88
CA VAL A 126 4.00 -11.50 4.12
C VAL A 126 4.83 -10.25 3.83
N LEU A 127 4.47 -9.15 4.47
CA LEU A 127 5.17 -7.88 4.33
C LEU A 127 5.91 -7.60 5.65
N PRO A 128 7.25 -7.69 5.66
CA PRO A 128 8.04 -7.36 6.84
C PRO A 128 8.21 -5.84 6.96
N ALA A 129 8.03 -5.34 8.18
CA ALA A 129 8.62 -4.11 8.65
C ALA A 129 9.98 -4.44 9.27
N VAL A 130 11.00 -3.70 8.86
CA VAL A 130 12.38 -3.87 9.34
C VAL A 130 12.88 -2.55 9.89
N ASP A 131 13.84 -2.63 10.80
CA ASP A 131 14.57 -1.45 11.23
C ASP A 131 15.41 -0.94 10.05
N GLU A 132 15.32 0.36 9.76
CA GLU A 132 16.11 0.98 8.69
C GLU A 132 17.61 1.06 9.04
N SER A 133 17.94 0.98 10.33
CA SER A 133 19.33 0.95 10.83
C SER A 133 19.94 -0.45 10.88
N ASP A 134 19.11 -1.49 11.03
CA ASP A 134 19.55 -2.90 11.04
C ASP A 134 18.56 -3.79 10.28
N TRP A 135 18.92 -4.07 9.03
CA TRP A 135 18.03 -4.73 8.08
C TRP A 135 17.89 -6.21 8.34
N SER A 136 18.73 -6.81 9.19
CA SER A 136 18.60 -8.21 9.60
C SER A 136 17.45 -8.41 10.59
N LYS A 137 16.97 -7.34 11.22
CA LYS A 137 15.93 -7.37 12.26
C LYS A 137 14.57 -7.00 11.68
N ILE A 138 13.65 -7.95 11.78
CA ILE A 138 12.23 -7.72 11.53
C ILE A 138 11.65 -7.11 12.81
N THR A 139 11.19 -5.86 12.72
CA THR A 139 10.48 -5.20 13.84
C THR A 139 9.06 -5.72 13.95
N PHE A 140 8.44 -6.03 12.80
CA PHE A 140 7.11 -6.59 12.74
C PHE A 140 6.87 -7.25 11.38
N LYS A 141 6.04 -8.30 11.31
CA LYS A 141 5.62 -8.88 10.02
C LYS A 141 4.12 -9.11 10.03
N ASN A 142 3.47 -8.67 8.96
CA ASN A 142 2.05 -8.90 8.76
C ASN A 142 1.82 -9.77 7.54
N THR A 143 0.95 -10.75 7.70
CA THR A 143 0.38 -11.47 6.56
C THR A 143 -0.90 -10.79 6.15
N TRP A 144 -0.94 -10.34 4.90
CA TRP A 144 -2.07 -9.67 4.29
C TRP A 144 -2.81 -10.63 3.37
N PHE A 145 -4.13 -10.63 3.47
CA PHE A 145 -5.03 -11.43 2.66
C PHE A 145 -5.93 -10.48 1.88
N ASN A 146 -6.17 -10.78 0.61
CA ASN A 146 -7.18 -10.08 -0.15
C ASN A 146 -8.58 -10.49 0.36
N LEU A 147 -9.57 -9.61 0.28
CA LEU A 147 -10.94 -9.94 0.71
C LEU A 147 -11.53 -11.17 -0.01
N SER A 148 -11.13 -11.44 -1.26
CA SER A 148 -11.53 -12.65 -1.99
C SER A 148 -11.09 -13.96 -1.33
N GLN A 149 -10.14 -13.91 -0.39
CA GLN A 149 -9.64 -15.05 0.36
C GLN A 149 -10.33 -15.22 1.72
N ILE A 150 -11.32 -14.39 2.04
CA ILE A 150 -12.03 -14.40 3.32
C ILE A 150 -13.44 -14.96 3.11
N GLU A 151 -13.77 -16.02 3.84
CA GLU A 151 -15.13 -16.53 3.94
C GLU A 151 -15.98 -15.54 4.74
N ASN A 152 -17.17 -15.22 4.24
CA ASN A 152 -18.06 -14.18 4.77
C ASN A 152 -17.39 -12.79 4.85
N ALA A 153 -16.66 -12.40 3.80
CA ALA A 153 -15.96 -11.11 3.71
C ALA A 153 -16.87 -9.92 4.01
N ASP A 154 -18.14 -9.95 3.59
CA ASP A 154 -19.09 -8.85 3.81
C ASP A 154 -19.32 -8.57 5.30
N LYS A 155 -19.46 -9.62 6.14
CA LYS A 155 -19.60 -9.47 7.60
C LYS A 155 -18.35 -8.84 8.23
N LEU A 156 -17.16 -9.19 7.73
CA LEU A 156 -15.90 -8.59 8.19
C LEU A 156 -15.83 -7.10 7.80
N VAL A 157 -16.26 -6.76 6.58
CA VAL A 157 -16.31 -5.36 6.11
C VAL A 157 -17.28 -4.54 6.95
N GLU A 158 -18.48 -5.05 7.22
CA GLU A 158 -19.47 -4.41 8.10
C GLU A 158 -18.91 -4.16 9.50
N TYR A 159 -18.26 -5.17 10.10
CA TYR A 159 -17.60 -5.04 11.40
C TYR A 159 -16.54 -3.94 11.38
N CYS A 160 -15.61 -3.96 10.40
CA CYS A 160 -14.57 -2.95 10.28
C CYS A 160 -15.14 -1.54 10.07
N ASN A 161 -16.18 -1.38 9.24
CA ASN A 161 -16.84 -0.10 9.02
C ASN A 161 -17.51 0.44 10.31
N SER A 162 -18.12 -0.45 11.11
CA SER A 162 -18.72 -0.09 12.39
C SER A 162 -17.67 0.40 13.40
N GLU A 163 -16.54 -0.31 13.53
CA GLU A 163 -15.46 0.06 14.45
C GLU A 163 -14.79 1.36 14.04
N MET A 164 -14.59 1.55 12.73
CA MET A 164 -14.04 2.76 12.16
C MET A 164 -14.96 3.97 12.40
N THR A 165 -16.27 3.78 12.28
CA THR A 165 -17.26 4.83 12.57
C THR A 165 -17.27 5.19 14.06
N LYS A 166 -17.28 4.19 14.94
CA LYS A 166 -17.21 4.42 16.40
C LYS A 166 -15.93 5.16 16.79
N GLN A 167 -14.79 4.81 16.19
CA GLN A 167 -13.53 5.51 16.46
C GLN A 167 -13.59 6.96 15.97
N TYR A 168 -14.10 7.19 14.76
CA TYR A 168 -14.26 8.54 14.22
C TYR A 168 -15.15 9.42 15.11
N GLU A 169 -16.27 8.90 15.61
CA GLU A 169 -17.15 9.63 16.52
C GLU A 169 -16.45 10.01 17.84
N LYS A 170 -15.65 9.10 18.40
CA LYS A 170 -14.82 9.37 19.58
C LYS A 170 -13.78 10.45 19.31
N ASP A 171 -13.10 10.39 18.16
CA ASP A 171 -12.08 11.36 17.78
C ASP A 171 -12.69 12.76 17.57
N VAL A 172 -13.86 12.84 16.92
CA VAL A 172 -14.59 14.09 16.74
C VAL A 172 -15.04 14.67 18.09
N ALA A 173 -15.54 13.85 19.01
CA ALA A 173 -15.93 14.30 20.34
C ALA A 173 -14.73 14.86 21.12
N PHE A 174 -13.61 14.13 21.13
CA PHE A 174 -12.37 14.55 21.79
C PHE A 174 -11.83 15.86 21.20
N ILE A 175 -11.82 15.99 19.87
CA ILE A 175 -11.29 17.19 19.20
C ILE A 175 -12.21 18.40 19.44
N ARG A 176 -13.53 18.23 19.43
CA ARG A 176 -14.46 19.32 19.78
C ARG A 176 -14.24 19.82 21.21
N GLU A 177 -13.90 18.93 22.14
CA GLU A 177 -13.62 19.29 23.53
C GLU A 177 -12.25 19.99 23.70
N LYS A 178 -11.18 19.44 23.10
CA LYS A 178 -9.80 19.92 23.31
C LYS A 178 -9.34 20.97 22.32
N HIS A 179 -9.89 20.98 21.12
CA HIS A 179 -9.50 21.85 20.00
C HIS A 179 -10.74 22.36 19.24
N PRO A 180 -11.57 23.21 19.85
CA PRO A 180 -12.85 23.65 19.29
C PRO A 180 -12.74 24.39 17.94
N ASN A 181 -11.55 24.92 17.61
CA ASN A 181 -11.28 25.60 16.34
C ASN A 181 -10.71 24.65 15.25
N SER A 182 -10.71 23.34 15.47
CA SER A 182 -10.21 22.37 14.49
C SER A 182 -11.24 22.08 13.40
N ASP A 183 -10.75 22.02 12.15
CA ASP A 183 -11.49 21.57 10.97
C ASP A 183 -11.65 20.04 10.89
N TYR A 184 -11.17 19.29 11.89
CA TYR A 184 -11.19 17.83 11.85
C TYR A 184 -12.61 17.27 11.68
N ALA A 185 -13.62 17.91 12.29
CA ALA A 185 -15.01 17.50 12.18
C ALA A 185 -15.59 17.66 10.76
N GLU A 186 -14.91 18.43 9.89
CA GLU A 186 -15.25 18.56 8.47
C GLU A 186 -14.71 17.39 7.63
N LYS A 187 -13.79 16.59 8.17
CA LYS A 187 -13.29 15.39 7.51
C LYS A 187 -14.40 14.34 7.44
N LYS A 188 -14.55 13.71 6.28
CA LYS A 188 -15.51 12.60 6.12
C LYS A 188 -15.08 11.39 6.94
N ASN A 189 -16.07 10.71 7.54
CA ASN A 189 -15.87 9.41 8.20
C ASN A 189 -15.10 8.48 7.24
N PRO A 190 -13.96 7.91 7.66
CA PRO A 190 -13.17 7.03 6.81
C PRO A 190 -13.97 5.85 6.22
N ALA A 191 -14.97 5.32 6.94
CA ALA A 191 -15.83 4.23 6.46
C ALA A 191 -16.67 4.61 5.23
N SER A 192 -16.86 5.91 4.96
CA SER A 192 -17.61 6.41 3.80
C SER A 192 -16.74 6.63 2.54
N ARG A 193 -15.42 6.43 2.62
CA ARG A 193 -14.53 6.65 1.47
C ARG A 193 -14.67 5.49 0.49
N ASP A 194 -14.99 5.80 -0.76
CA ASP A 194 -14.98 4.83 -1.85
C ASP A 194 -13.58 4.72 -2.47
N MET A 195 -12.89 3.61 -2.17
CA MET A 195 -11.57 3.27 -2.70
C MET A 195 -11.62 2.59 -4.07
N SER A 196 -12.81 2.28 -4.58
CA SER A 196 -13.02 1.63 -5.87
C SER A 196 -13.38 2.61 -6.99
N LYS A 197 -13.38 3.91 -6.69
CA LYS A 197 -13.81 4.95 -7.62
C LYS A 197 -12.96 4.96 -8.90
N ASN A 198 -13.59 4.71 -10.04
CA ASN A 198 -12.96 4.72 -11.35
C ASN A 198 -12.09 5.96 -11.61
N ASN A 199 -10.93 5.74 -12.22
CA ASN A 199 -10.03 6.82 -12.62
C ASN A 199 -10.58 7.52 -13.88
N VAL A 200 -10.93 8.80 -13.74
CA VAL A 200 -11.57 9.54 -14.84
C VAL A 200 -10.56 10.28 -15.71
N LYS A 201 -9.39 10.64 -15.15
CA LYS A 201 -8.38 11.47 -15.82
C LYS A 201 -7.17 10.64 -16.19
N ALA A 202 -6.61 10.91 -17.37
CA ALA A 202 -5.35 10.34 -17.81
C ALA A 202 -4.18 11.29 -17.54
N MET A 203 -3.00 10.71 -17.35
CA MET A 203 -1.73 11.43 -17.44
C MET A 203 -0.74 10.61 -18.28
N PRO A 204 0.08 11.24 -19.14
CA PRO A 204 1.13 10.54 -19.86
C PRO A 204 2.30 10.21 -18.94
N LEU A 205 2.96 9.08 -19.18
CA LEU A 205 4.28 8.81 -18.63
C LEU A 205 5.28 9.84 -19.17
N ASN A 206 6.08 10.43 -18.28
CA ASN A 206 7.12 11.37 -18.66
C ASN A 206 8.12 10.71 -19.62
N GLU A 207 8.41 11.37 -20.75
CA GLU A 207 9.35 10.88 -21.75
C GLU A 207 10.78 10.70 -21.21
N LYS A 208 11.15 11.46 -20.17
CA LYS A 208 12.46 11.36 -19.49
C LYS A 208 12.56 10.19 -18.50
N THR A 209 11.58 9.29 -18.50
CA THR A 209 11.58 8.13 -17.62
C THR A 209 12.51 7.08 -18.17
N GLU A 210 13.67 6.92 -17.55
CA GLU A 210 14.70 5.98 -18.01
C GLU A 210 14.92 4.82 -17.05
N GLN A 211 14.64 5.03 -15.77
CA GLN A 211 14.95 4.08 -14.70
C GLN A 211 13.68 3.44 -14.12
N PRO A 212 13.72 2.15 -13.71
CA PRO A 212 12.56 1.45 -13.16
C PRO A 212 11.90 2.16 -11.98
N PHE A 213 12.68 2.74 -11.06
CA PHE A 213 12.12 3.45 -9.92
C PHE A 213 11.38 4.75 -10.31
N GLN A 214 11.77 5.41 -11.40
CA GLN A 214 11.10 6.62 -11.91
C GLN A 214 9.75 6.28 -12.52
N TYR A 215 9.66 5.14 -13.19
CA TYR A 215 8.42 4.59 -13.71
C TYR A 215 7.46 4.28 -12.56
N LEU A 216 7.93 3.51 -11.56
CA LEU A 216 7.12 3.17 -10.38
C LEU A 216 6.67 4.41 -9.60
N ALA A 217 7.50 5.44 -9.48
CA ALA A 217 7.12 6.70 -8.84
C ALA A 217 5.94 7.37 -9.56
N GLN A 218 5.87 7.29 -10.88
CA GLN A 218 4.75 7.82 -11.67
C GLN A 218 3.49 6.96 -11.57
N VAL A 219 3.64 5.64 -11.48
CA VAL A 219 2.51 4.75 -11.16
C VAL A 219 1.92 5.11 -9.79
N LEU A 220 2.77 5.30 -8.78
CA LEU A 220 2.34 5.72 -7.43
C LEU A 220 1.69 7.12 -7.44
N ASN A 221 2.22 8.07 -8.23
CA ASN A 221 1.59 9.38 -8.42
C ASN A 221 0.19 9.27 -9.05
N ALA A 222 0.03 8.43 -10.08
CA ALA A 222 -1.25 8.21 -10.74
C ALA A 222 -2.29 7.62 -9.78
N LEU A 223 -1.89 6.60 -9.01
CA LEU A 223 -2.69 6.01 -7.92
C LEU A 223 -3.11 7.01 -6.85
N HIS A 224 -2.18 7.87 -6.40
CA HIS A 224 -2.49 8.86 -5.38
C HIS A 224 -3.48 9.91 -5.89
N SER A 225 -3.30 10.34 -7.15
CA SER A 225 -4.12 11.38 -7.78
C SER A 225 -5.42 10.87 -8.43
N ASN A 226 -5.73 9.57 -8.29
CA ASN A 226 -6.88 8.88 -8.91
C ASN A 226 -6.93 9.13 -10.43
N ARG A 227 -5.80 8.88 -11.08
CA ARG A 227 -5.61 9.01 -12.54
C ARG A 227 -5.12 7.69 -13.12
N LYS A 228 -5.44 7.47 -14.38
CA LYS A 228 -4.80 6.43 -15.19
C LYS A 228 -3.51 6.94 -15.83
N LEU A 229 -2.50 6.09 -15.93
CA LEU A 229 -1.21 6.43 -16.52
C LEU A 229 -1.14 5.85 -17.94
N HIS A 230 -0.97 6.70 -18.95
CA HIS A 230 -0.75 6.25 -20.31
C HIS A 230 0.72 5.90 -20.51
N VAL A 231 0.99 4.67 -20.97
CA VAL A 231 2.33 4.13 -21.17
C VAL A 231 2.40 3.51 -22.56
N SER A 232 3.36 3.96 -23.38
CA SER A 232 3.58 3.33 -24.68
C SER A 232 4.13 1.90 -24.54
N PRO A 233 3.90 1.00 -25.50
CA PRO A 233 4.44 -0.36 -25.46
C PRO A 233 5.96 -0.40 -25.29
N GLN A 234 6.67 0.55 -25.92
CA GLN A 234 8.12 0.66 -25.84
C GLN A 234 8.59 1.03 -24.42
N GLN A 235 7.91 1.98 -23.78
CA GLN A 235 8.21 2.37 -22.39
C GLN A 235 7.91 1.23 -21.41
N ALA A 236 6.80 0.51 -21.61
CA ALA A 236 6.45 -0.65 -20.80
C ALA A 236 7.49 -1.77 -20.91
N GLU A 237 7.95 -2.07 -22.12
CA GLU A 237 8.96 -3.10 -22.37
C GLU A 237 10.33 -2.71 -21.81
N GLN A 238 10.73 -1.44 -21.98
CA GLN A 238 11.96 -0.91 -21.37
C GLN A 238 11.92 -1.00 -19.84
N PHE A 239 10.79 -0.62 -19.23
CA PHE A 239 10.57 -0.75 -17.80
C PHE A 239 10.69 -2.21 -17.36
N LYS A 240 9.94 -3.11 -18.00
CA LYS A 240 9.92 -4.54 -17.70
C LYS A 240 11.34 -5.12 -17.72
N ASN A 241 12.08 -4.92 -18.82
CA ASN A 241 13.40 -5.52 -18.99
C ASN A 241 14.42 -4.96 -17.99
N LYS A 242 14.42 -3.65 -17.73
CA LYS A 242 15.31 -3.04 -16.74
C LYS A 242 14.96 -3.43 -15.31
N ALA A 243 13.66 -3.55 -14.99
CA ALA A 243 13.20 -3.96 -13.68
C ALA A 243 13.58 -5.42 -13.39
N LEU A 244 13.39 -6.33 -14.35
CA LEU A 244 13.82 -7.72 -14.24
C LEU A 244 15.34 -7.83 -14.05
N ALA A 245 16.12 -7.14 -14.88
CA ALA A 245 17.58 -7.11 -14.73
C ALA A 245 18.03 -6.60 -13.35
N MET A 246 17.32 -5.63 -12.76
CA MET A 246 17.61 -5.14 -11.41
C MET A 246 17.22 -6.15 -10.33
N LEU A 247 16.09 -6.82 -10.46
CA LEU A 247 15.60 -7.81 -9.48
C LEU A 247 16.42 -9.10 -9.50
N ASP A 248 16.98 -9.47 -10.66
CA ASP A 248 17.83 -10.64 -10.84
C ASP A 248 19.34 -10.35 -10.73
N ALA A 249 19.73 -9.11 -10.42
CA ALA A 249 21.12 -8.72 -10.32
C ALA A 249 21.88 -9.54 -9.26
N GLU A 250 23.08 -9.98 -9.62
CA GLU A 250 24.02 -10.61 -8.69
C GLU A 250 25.06 -9.58 -8.23
N ILE A 251 25.27 -9.48 -6.91
CA ILE A 251 26.30 -8.60 -6.32
C ILE A 251 27.68 -9.26 -6.45
N GLU A 252 27.70 -10.59 -6.32
CA GLU A 252 28.85 -11.46 -6.56
C GLU A 252 28.35 -12.69 -7.33
N PRO A 253 29.20 -13.39 -8.10
CA PRO A 253 28.80 -14.59 -8.84
C PRO A 253 28.07 -15.60 -7.94
N GLY A 254 26.82 -15.91 -8.29
CA GLY A 254 25.94 -16.82 -7.54
C GLY A 254 25.27 -16.22 -6.29
N LYS A 255 25.46 -14.92 -6.01
CA LYS A 255 24.82 -14.20 -4.89
C LYS A 255 23.91 -13.07 -5.40
N LYS A 256 22.61 -13.37 -5.47
CA LYS A 256 21.57 -12.38 -5.82
C LYS A 256 21.51 -11.22 -4.83
N ASP A 257 21.16 -10.03 -5.33
CA ASP A 257 20.82 -8.87 -4.51
C ASP A 257 19.46 -9.06 -3.83
N VAL A 258 19.48 -9.66 -2.64
CA VAL A 258 18.30 -9.90 -1.81
C VAL A 258 17.54 -8.61 -1.41
N LEU A 259 18.13 -7.43 -1.62
CA LEU A 259 17.52 -6.13 -1.32
C LEU A 259 17.08 -5.36 -2.56
N ALA A 260 17.21 -5.93 -3.76
CA ALA A 260 16.88 -5.26 -5.02
C ALA A 260 15.45 -4.67 -5.01
N ILE A 261 14.46 -5.45 -4.56
CA ILE A 261 13.07 -4.99 -4.46
C ILE A 261 12.94 -3.76 -3.57
N LYS A 262 13.59 -3.78 -2.40
CA LYS A 262 13.50 -2.68 -1.44
C LYS A 262 14.19 -1.44 -1.96
N LYS A 263 15.37 -1.57 -2.60
CA LYS A 263 16.07 -0.46 -3.27
C LYS A 263 15.16 0.18 -4.33
N LEU A 264 14.59 -0.65 -5.20
CA LEU A 264 13.67 -0.22 -6.27
C LEU A 264 12.46 0.53 -5.71
N THR A 265 11.76 -0.05 -4.73
CA THR A 265 10.52 0.54 -4.18
C THR A 265 10.78 1.75 -3.30
N ASN A 266 11.87 1.77 -2.53
CA ASN A 266 12.22 2.90 -1.67
C ASN A 266 12.64 4.11 -2.52
N SER A 267 13.44 3.90 -3.57
CA SER A 267 13.78 4.97 -4.51
C SER A 267 12.54 5.52 -5.21
N ALA A 268 11.59 4.66 -5.58
CA ALA A 268 10.33 5.09 -6.16
C ALA A 268 9.48 5.91 -5.16
N GLN A 269 9.36 5.43 -3.92
CA GLN A 269 8.59 6.12 -2.88
C GLN A 269 9.22 7.46 -2.49
N ALA A 270 10.55 7.54 -2.39
CA ALA A 270 11.25 8.79 -2.10
C ALA A 270 11.00 9.84 -3.20
N LEU A 271 11.08 9.44 -4.47
CA LEU A 271 10.80 10.31 -5.60
C LEU A 271 9.33 10.76 -5.63
N TYR A 272 8.40 9.82 -5.40
CA TYR A 272 6.96 10.11 -5.25
C TYR A 272 6.70 11.14 -4.15
N LYS A 273 7.22 10.93 -2.93
CA LYS A 273 7.04 11.85 -1.79
C LYS A 273 7.62 13.23 -2.07
N LYS A 274 8.79 13.29 -2.73
CA LYS A 274 9.39 14.56 -3.17
C LYS A 274 8.48 15.31 -4.13
N ASN A 275 7.88 14.60 -5.10
CA ASN A 275 6.97 15.19 -6.07
C ASN A 275 5.68 15.69 -5.42
N LEU A 276 5.10 14.94 -4.49
CA LEU A 276 3.93 15.38 -3.72
C LEU A 276 4.21 16.65 -2.93
N LYS A 277 5.31 16.69 -2.20
CA LYS A 277 5.70 17.87 -1.42
C LYS A 277 5.85 19.11 -2.32
N HIS A 278 6.46 18.94 -3.50
CA HIS A 278 6.61 20.05 -4.44
C HIS A 278 5.25 20.55 -4.98
N LEU A 279 4.32 19.64 -5.27
CA LEU A 279 2.96 20.01 -5.68
C LEU A 279 2.19 20.74 -4.57
N GLU A 280 2.33 20.29 -3.32
CA GLU A 280 1.76 20.95 -2.15
C GLU A 280 2.33 22.36 -1.97
N GLU A 281 3.65 22.52 -2.05
CA GLU A 281 4.34 23.81 -1.99
C GLU A 281 3.87 24.78 -3.08
N ILE A 282 3.72 24.32 -4.32
CA ILE A 282 3.20 25.13 -5.44
C ILE A 282 1.75 25.56 -5.15
N SER A 283 0.91 24.62 -4.70
CA SER A 283 -0.50 24.91 -4.40
C SER A 283 -0.66 25.89 -3.23
N ALA A 284 0.21 25.81 -2.22
CA ALA A 284 0.25 26.72 -1.09
C ALA A 284 0.79 28.10 -1.49
N GLY A 285 1.78 28.16 -2.37
CA GLY A 285 2.32 29.40 -2.94
C GLY A 285 1.31 30.15 -3.81
N GLN A 286 0.51 29.42 -4.61
CA GLN A 286 -0.58 29.99 -5.40
C GLN A 286 -1.73 30.52 -4.53
N LYS A 287 -2.03 29.89 -3.39
CA LYS A 287 -3.01 30.42 -2.42
C LYS A 287 -2.57 31.73 -1.75
N LYS A 288 -1.27 32.01 -1.64
CA LYS A 288 -0.74 33.27 -1.10
C LYS A 288 -0.65 34.40 -2.11
N THR A 289 -0.84 34.13 -3.40
CA THR A 289 -0.70 35.11 -4.50
C THR A 289 -2.00 35.37 -5.26
N ALA A 290 -3.14 34.83 -4.83
CA ALA A 290 -4.44 35.25 -5.37
C ALA A 290 -4.71 36.70 -4.92
N PRO A 291 -4.71 37.71 -5.82
CA PRO A 291 -5.13 39.04 -5.44
C PRO A 291 -6.60 39.00 -5.05
N GLU A 292 -6.95 39.68 -3.96
CA GLU A 292 -8.34 40.04 -3.67
C GLU A 292 -8.93 40.67 -4.93
N ILE A 293 -9.80 39.93 -5.62
CA ILE A 293 -10.75 40.55 -6.54
C ILE A 293 -11.68 41.34 -5.63
N LYS A 294 -11.32 42.60 -5.36
CA LYS A 294 -12.23 43.61 -4.84
C LYS A 294 -13.43 43.58 -5.77
N LYS A 295 -14.54 43.02 -5.29
CA LYS A 295 -15.85 43.17 -5.92
C LYS A 295 -16.06 44.67 -6.14
N ALA A 296 -15.88 45.12 -7.38
CA ALA A 296 -16.31 46.44 -7.77
C ALA A 296 -17.84 46.43 -7.65
N SER A 297 -18.34 47.12 -6.63
CA SER A 297 -19.77 47.40 -6.47
C SER A 297 -20.29 48.02 -7.78
N PRO A 298 -21.43 47.58 -8.31
CA PRO A 298 -22.00 48.20 -9.50
C PRO A 298 -22.36 49.65 -9.16
N LYS A 299 -21.74 50.60 -9.89
CA LYS A 299 -22.19 52.00 -9.90
C LYS A 299 -23.59 52.02 -10.49
N ILE A 300 -24.58 52.22 -9.63
CA ILE A 300 -25.93 52.60 -10.03
C ILE A 300 -25.82 54.00 -10.62
N GLU A 301 -25.82 54.11 -11.95
CA GLU A 301 -26.05 55.37 -12.65
C GLU A 301 -27.45 55.88 -12.30
N LYS A 302 -27.51 56.91 -11.46
CA LYS A 302 -28.73 57.70 -11.26
C LYS A 302 -29.04 58.42 -12.57
N LYS A 303 -30.08 57.98 -13.28
CA LYS A 303 -30.67 58.77 -14.37
C LYS A 303 -31.11 60.14 -13.84
N PRO A 304 -30.82 61.25 -14.55
CA PRO A 304 -31.32 62.57 -14.18
C PRO A 304 -32.85 62.64 -14.37
N PRO A 305 -33.55 63.46 -13.57
CA PRO A 305 -35.00 63.57 -13.63
C PRO A 305 -35.45 64.20 -14.94
N VAL A 306 -36.44 63.55 -15.58
CA VAL A 306 -37.15 64.05 -16.75
C VAL A 306 -37.89 65.33 -16.34
N ARG A 307 -37.56 66.45 -16.99
CA ARG A 307 -38.35 67.67 -16.91
C ARG A 307 -39.61 67.49 -17.76
N GLU A 308 -40.76 67.47 -17.11
CA GLU A 308 -42.03 67.77 -17.75
C GLU A 308 -42.01 69.23 -18.24
N TYR A 309 -42.14 69.41 -19.54
CA TYR A 309 -42.84 70.54 -20.12
C TYR A 309 -43.87 69.96 -21.07
N GLY A 310 -45.14 70.02 -20.66
CA GLY A 310 -46.26 69.65 -21.50
C GLY A 310 -46.66 70.79 -22.44
N ARG A 311 -47.55 70.40 -23.37
CA ARG A 311 -48.48 71.25 -24.15
C ARG A 311 -47.80 72.14 -25.20
N GLU A 312 -48.34 72.36 -26.38
CA GLU A 312 -49.66 72.12 -26.97
C GLU A 312 -49.51 72.34 -28.48
N MET A 313 -50.36 71.67 -29.26
CA MET A 313 -50.65 71.84 -30.71
C MET A 313 -49.59 71.43 -31.74
#